data_AF-A0A816LCU6-F1
#
_entry.id   AF-A0A816LCU6-F1
#
_cell.length_a   1.000
_cell.length_b   1.000
_cell.length_c   1.000
_cell.angle_alpha   90.00
_cell.angle_beta   90.00
_cell.angle_gamma   90.00
#
_symmetry.space_group_name_H-M   'P 1'
#
loop_
_entity.id
_entity.type
_entity.pdbx_description
1 polymer ?
#
loop_
_entity_poly.entity_id
_entity_poly.type
_entity_poly.pdbx_seq_one_letter_code
_entity_poly.pdbx_strand_id
1 'polypeptide(L)'
;MISQKRKILLFIDHAPCHNSESQYSNVDVKFFPANTTSQLQPLDQGIIKNFKSYYRQYLVKYIISRCAVAQSCEDIVITALDAIYWTNNAWKTINQSTICNSFQTAGFKSSNIQSTTNAITDISTQLEQQADIDDISSTLQTLDMLLDHVKIDGECLSASEFVDMHTEIPVFNEWNDPVDKQIIIDKACRNQISNENNDDISSMEEEDDVPAELPPKLVDAMEMVRRLHLLATTEQPQLHCIISQLDSQLTQLFIDSKQLKHKTIEDFLKR
;
A
#
# COMPACT_ATOMS: atom_id res chain seq x y z
N MET A 1 -31.62 6.45 1.60
CA MET A 1 -30.87 7.14 0.52
C MET A 1 -31.77 7.41 -0.69
N ILE A 2 -32.24 6.40 -1.42
CA ILE A 2 -33.13 6.56 -2.59
C ILE A 2 -34.50 7.17 -2.19
N SER A 3 -35.15 6.62 -1.16
CA SER A 3 -36.42 7.14 -0.63
C SER A 3 -36.34 8.59 -0.13
N GLN A 4 -35.13 9.03 0.25
CA GLN A 4 -34.85 10.39 0.71
C GLN A 4 -34.35 11.31 -0.42
N LYS A 5 -34.32 10.83 -1.68
CA LYS A 5 -33.78 11.54 -2.86
C LYS A 5 -32.36 12.08 -2.66
N ARG A 6 -31.56 11.46 -1.81
CA ARG A 6 -30.16 11.86 -1.58
C ARG A 6 -29.29 11.32 -2.72
N LYS A 7 -28.42 12.20 -3.25
CA LYS A 7 -27.35 11.82 -4.17
C LYS A 7 -26.08 11.53 -3.36
N ILE A 8 -25.37 10.48 -3.72
CA ILE A 8 -24.11 10.05 -3.09
C ILE A 8 -23.00 10.28 -4.10
N LEU A 9 -21.88 10.81 -3.63
CA LEU A 9 -20.64 10.87 -4.38
C LEU A 9 -19.67 9.86 -3.76
N LEU A 10 -19.22 8.89 -4.55
CA LEU A 10 -18.29 7.84 -4.12
C LEU A 10 -16.95 8.06 -4.81
N PHE A 11 -15.89 8.21 -4.01
CA PHE A 11 -14.52 8.26 -4.51
C PHE A 11 -13.86 6.89 -4.41
N ILE A 12 -13.19 6.46 -5.47
CA ILE A 12 -12.45 5.20 -5.54
C ILE A 12 -11.07 5.40 -6.17
N ASP A 13 -10.13 4.52 -5.84
CA ASP A 13 -8.81 4.51 -6.49
C ASP A 13 -8.88 3.85 -7.89
N HIS A 14 -7.74 3.85 -8.58
CA HIS A 14 -7.59 3.26 -9.91
C HIS A 14 -7.25 1.76 -9.87
N ALA A 15 -7.70 1.01 -8.86
CA ALA A 15 -7.46 -0.44 -8.83
C ALA A 15 -8.04 -1.13 -10.08
N PRO A 16 -7.34 -2.12 -10.69
CA PRO A 16 -7.81 -2.79 -11.92
C PRO A 16 -9.19 -3.46 -11.80
N CYS A 17 -9.62 -3.80 -10.58
CA CYS A 17 -10.93 -4.38 -10.30
C CYS A 17 -12.07 -3.35 -10.29
N HIS A 18 -11.77 -2.06 -10.29
CA HIS A 18 -12.75 -0.99 -10.31
C HIS A 18 -13.20 -0.68 -11.74
N ASN A 19 -14.31 -1.31 -12.16
CA ASN A 19 -14.91 -1.06 -13.47
C ASN A 19 -15.72 0.25 -13.47
N SER A 20 -15.44 1.13 -14.42
CA SER A 20 -16.09 2.44 -14.58
C SER A 20 -17.42 2.40 -15.34
N GLU A 21 -17.82 1.25 -15.89
CA GLU A 21 -18.94 1.15 -16.83
C GLU A 21 -20.33 1.07 -16.16
N SER A 22 -20.39 0.96 -14.83
CA SER A 22 -21.66 0.83 -14.12
C SER A 22 -22.29 2.19 -13.84
N GLN A 23 -23.48 2.42 -14.40
CA GLN A 23 -24.29 3.61 -14.11
C GLN A 23 -25.28 3.34 -12.97
N TYR A 24 -25.28 4.21 -11.97
CA TYR A 24 -26.17 4.11 -10.80
C TYR A 24 -27.15 5.28 -10.75
N SER A 25 -28.38 5.04 -10.28
CA SER A 25 -29.44 6.06 -10.27
C SER A 25 -29.22 7.20 -9.28
N ASN A 26 -28.47 6.94 -8.19
CA ASN A 26 -28.31 7.87 -7.07
C ASN A 26 -26.86 7.96 -6.54
N VAL A 27 -25.92 7.28 -7.20
CA VAL A 27 -24.49 7.28 -6.84
C VAL A 27 -23.71 7.78 -8.05
N ASP A 28 -22.97 8.87 -7.89
CA ASP A 28 -21.96 9.29 -8.85
C ASP A 28 -20.60 8.76 -8.36
N VAL A 29 -19.90 8.03 -9.22
CA VAL A 29 -18.61 7.42 -8.88
C VAL A 29 -17.52 8.26 -9.55
N LYS A 30 -16.55 8.72 -8.76
CA LYS A 30 -15.38 9.47 -9.22
C LYS A 30 -14.12 8.73 -8.85
N PHE A 31 -13.20 8.65 -9.79
CA PHE A 31 -11.87 8.16 -9.51
C PHE A 31 -11.03 9.29 -8.92
N PHE A 32 -10.24 9.00 -7.89
CA PHE A 32 -9.16 9.88 -7.46
C PHE A 32 -8.18 10.07 -8.62
N PRO A 33 -7.49 11.21 -8.75
CA PRO A 33 -6.50 11.39 -9.82
C PRO A 33 -5.46 10.27 -9.90
N ALA A 34 -4.98 9.93 -11.10
CA ALA A 34 -3.91 8.95 -11.26
C ALA A 34 -2.68 9.31 -10.42
N ASN A 35 -1.99 8.31 -9.88
CA ASN A 35 -0.84 8.48 -8.98
C ASN A 35 -1.15 9.39 -7.78
N THR A 36 -2.38 9.33 -7.27
CA THR A 36 -2.70 9.99 -6.01
C THR A 36 -1.84 9.36 -4.92
N THR A 37 -0.93 10.15 -4.39
CA THR A 37 -0.27 9.84 -3.13
C THR A 37 -1.36 9.62 -2.07
N SER A 38 -1.06 8.82 -1.04
CA SER A 38 -1.85 8.67 0.20
C SER A 38 -2.42 9.98 0.76
N GLN A 39 -1.85 11.11 0.33
CA GLN A 39 -2.30 12.47 0.60
C GLN A 39 -3.77 12.76 0.30
N LEU A 40 -4.36 12.26 -0.79
CA LEU A 40 -5.75 12.62 -1.16
C LEU A 40 -6.79 11.57 -0.79
N GLN A 41 -6.37 10.39 -0.33
CA GLN A 41 -7.27 9.31 0.01
C GLN A 41 -7.57 9.33 1.52
N PRO A 42 -8.83 9.60 1.96
CA PRO A 42 -9.14 9.69 3.38
C PRO A 42 -8.80 8.42 4.17
N LEU A 43 -8.89 7.25 3.54
CA LEU A 43 -8.56 5.99 4.21
C LEU A 43 -7.08 5.92 4.61
N ASP A 44 -6.19 6.46 3.77
CA ASP A 44 -4.75 6.52 4.02
C ASP A 44 -4.38 7.66 5.00
N GLN A 45 -5.28 8.60 5.26
CA GLN A 45 -5.09 9.74 6.18
C GLN A 45 -5.31 9.40 7.66
N GLY A 46 -5.04 8.16 8.05
CA GLY A 46 -5.07 7.71 9.45
C GLY A 46 -6.12 6.66 9.77
N ILE A 47 -7.18 6.50 8.96
CA ILE A 47 -8.22 5.47 9.21
C ILE A 47 -7.60 4.07 9.14
N ILE A 48 -6.87 3.74 8.07
CA ILE A 48 -6.23 2.43 7.91
C ILE A 48 -5.20 2.18 9.01
N LYS A 49 -4.41 3.19 9.38
CA LYS A 49 -3.38 3.05 10.42
C LYS A 49 -4.01 2.76 11.80
N ASN A 50 -5.04 3.52 12.18
CA ASN A 50 -5.81 3.28 13.41
C ASN A 50 -6.45 1.89 13.41
N PHE A 51 -7.11 1.54 12.31
CA PHE A 51 -7.75 0.23 12.15
C PHE A 51 -6.74 -0.91 12.37
N LYS A 52 -5.59 -0.83 11.70
CA LYS A 52 -4.48 -1.78 11.81
C LYS A 52 -3.93 -1.87 13.24
N SER A 53 -3.80 -0.74 13.94
CA SER A 53 -3.36 -0.68 15.33
C SER A 53 -4.33 -1.42 16.25
N TYR A 54 -5.63 -1.10 16.19
CA TYR A 54 -6.64 -1.76 17.03
C TYR A 54 -6.74 -3.26 16.73
N TYR A 55 -6.76 -3.66 15.45
CA TYR A 55 -6.78 -5.07 15.07
C TYR A 55 -5.59 -5.82 15.69
N ARG A 56 -4.39 -5.24 15.61
CA ARG A 56 -3.17 -5.82 16.17
C ARG A 56 -3.18 -5.89 17.69
N GLN A 57 -3.77 -4.91 18.38
CA GLN A 57 -3.98 -5.01 19.82
C GLN A 57 -4.87 -6.20 20.19
N TYR A 58 -5.94 -6.48 19.42
CA TYR A 58 -6.78 -7.67 19.66
C TYR A 58 -6.00 -8.96 19.45
N LEU A 59 -5.21 -9.04 18.37
CA LEU A 59 -4.34 -10.17 18.08
C LEU A 59 -3.35 -10.43 19.22
N VAL A 60 -2.61 -9.40 19.65
CA VAL A 60 -1.60 -9.53 20.71
C VAL A 60 -2.25 -9.90 22.04
N LYS A 61 -3.38 -9.26 22.41
CA LYS A 61 -4.16 -9.64 23.61
C LYS A 61 -4.60 -11.11 23.57
N TYR A 62 -5.04 -11.58 22.40
CA TYR A 62 -5.42 -12.98 22.23
C TYR A 62 -4.22 -13.90 22.44
N ILE A 63 -3.08 -13.62 21.80
CA ILE A 63 -1.85 -14.40 21.96
C ILE A 63 -1.44 -14.45 23.43
N ILE A 64 -1.36 -13.31 24.12
CA ILE A 64 -1.02 -13.24 25.56
C ILE A 64 -1.97 -14.11 26.38
N SER A 65 -3.28 -14.04 26.12
CA SER A 65 -4.29 -14.82 26.85
C SER A 65 -4.15 -16.33 26.63
N ARG A 66 -3.71 -16.75 25.43
CA ARG A 66 -3.53 -18.16 25.08
C ARG A 66 -2.20 -18.69 25.58
N CYS A 67 -1.13 -17.89 25.58
CA CYS A 67 0.16 -18.24 26.16
C CYS A 67 0.07 -18.63 27.64
N ALA A 68 -0.91 -18.11 28.39
CA ALA A 68 -1.12 -18.48 29.79
C ALA A 68 -1.56 -19.94 30.00
N VAL A 69 -2.10 -20.59 28.96
CA VAL A 69 -2.66 -21.96 29.03
C VAL A 69 -2.09 -22.92 28.00
N ALA A 70 -1.45 -22.42 26.94
CA ALA A 70 -0.81 -23.21 25.90
C ALA A 70 0.44 -23.93 26.41
N GLN A 71 0.67 -25.15 25.92
CA GLN A 71 1.88 -25.93 26.21
C GLN A 71 2.91 -25.79 25.09
N SER A 72 2.46 -25.44 23.89
CA SER A 72 3.27 -25.21 22.69
C SER A 72 2.70 -24.08 21.84
N CYS A 73 3.49 -23.57 20.89
CA CYS A 73 3.02 -22.57 19.92
C CYS A 73 1.87 -23.10 19.04
N GLU A 74 1.82 -24.41 18.81
CA GLU A 74 0.80 -25.07 17.99
C GLU A 74 -0.60 -24.99 18.63
N ASP A 75 -0.68 -24.80 19.95
CA ASP A 75 -1.94 -24.65 20.68
C ASP A 75 -2.59 -23.27 20.48
N ILE A 76 -1.82 -22.30 19.96
CA ILE A 76 -2.27 -20.94 19.67
C ILE A 76 -2.77 -20.89 18.24
N VAL A 77 -3.99 -21.40 18.04
CA VAL A 77 -4.67 -21.37 16.74
C VAL A 77 -5.46 -20.07 16.60
N ILE A 78 -5.19 -19.32 15.53
CA ILE A 78 -5.99 -18.16 15.13
C ILE A 78 -6.86 -18.56 13.95
N THR A 79 -8.17 -18.42 14.11
CA THR A 79 -9.13 -18.78 13.05
C THR A 79 -9.57 -17.55 12.24
N ALA A 80 -10.15 -17.79 11.06
CA ALA A 80 -10.78 -16.73 10.28
C ALA A 80 -11.94 -16.06 11.05
N LEU A 81 -12.64 -16.80 11.91
CA LEU A 81 -13.72 -16.25 12.73
C LEU A 81 -13.17 -15.24 13.75
N ASP A 82 -12.03 -15.53 14.38
CA ASP A 82 -11.35 -14.59 15.28
C ASP A 82 -10.99 -13.30 14.54
N ALA A 83 -10.39 -13.42 13.35
CA ALA A 83 -10.05 -12.28 12.51
C ALA A 83 -11.28 -11.43 12.14
N ILE A 84 -12.41 -12.04 11.77
CA ILE A 84 -13.67 -11.33 11.48
C ILE A 84 -14.16 -10.56 12.72
N TYR A 85 -14.12 -11.18 13.90
CA TYR A 85 -14.49 -10.51 15.15
C TYR A 85 -13.58 -9.32 15.45
N TRP A 86 -12.27 -9.48 15.31
CA TRP A 86 -11.30 -8.41 15.53
C TRP A 86 -11.44 -7.28 14.51
N THR A 87 -11.68 -7.58 13.24
CA THR A 87 -12.00 -6.58 12.20
C THR A 87 -13.23 -5.76 12.58
N ASN A 88 -14.32 -6.41 12.97
CA ASN A 88 -15.54 -5.71 13.37
C ASN A 88 -15.33 -4.86 14.63
N ASN A 89 -14.60 -5.37 15.62
CA ASN A 89 -14.35 -4.63 16.86
C ASN A 89 -13.41 -3.45 16.61
N ALA A 90 -12.32 -3.64 15.87
CA ALA A 90 -11.38 -2.59 15.48
C ALA A 90 -12.10 -1.44 14.75
N TRP A 91 -13.00 -1.75 13.80
CA TRP A 91 -13.79 -0.75 13.11
C TRP A 91 -14.71 0.04 14.06
N LYS A 92 -15.35 -0.63 15.02
CA LYS A 92 -16.22 0.02 16.01
C LYS A 92 -15.47 0.89 17.01
N THR A 93 -14.18 0.64 17.22
CA THR A 93 -13.33 1.42 18.13
C THR A 93 -12.87 2.74 17.49
N ILE A 94 -12.81 2.84 16.16
CA ILE A 94 -12.41 4.07 15.47
C ILE A 94 -13.41 5.19 15.77
N ASN A 95 -12.88 6.30 16.28
CA ASN A 95 -13.68 7.45 16.64
C ASN A 95 -14.21 8.21 15.42
N GLN A 96 -15.39 8.83 15.57
CA GLN A 96 -15.94 9.68 14.52
C GLN A 96 -15.04 10.88 14.21
N SER A 97 -14.33 11.41 15.21
CA SER A 97 -13.35 12.50 15.04
C SER A 97 -12.24 12.10 14.08
N THR A 98 -11.65 10.91 14.25
CA THR A 98 -10.62 10.37 13.34
C THR A 98 -11.13 10.32 11.90
N ILE A 99 -12.34 9.81 11.68
CA ILE A 99 -12.93 9.77 10.34
C ILE A 99 -13.09 11.19 9.78
N CYS A 100 -13.68 12.12 10.54
CA CYS A 100 -13.84 13.51 10.12
C CYS A 100 -12.49 14.15 9.76
N ASN A 101 -11.48 13.98 10.62
CA ASN A 101 -10.16 14.57 10.47
C ASN A 101 -9.43 13.99 9.25
N SER A 102 -9.46 12.68 9.05
CA SER A 102 -8.87 12.04 7.87
C SER A 102 -9.48 12.59 6.57
N PHE A 103 -10.80 12.81 6.54
CA PHE A 103 -11.46 13.45 5.40
C PHE A 103 -11.04 14.91 5.23
N GLN A 104 -10.98 15.69 6.32
CA GLN A 104 -10.52 17.08 6.25
C GLN A 104 -9.08 17.20 5.76
N THR A 105 -8.18 16.34 6.23
CA THR A 105 -6.76 16.29 5.82
C THR A 105 -6.61 15.90 4.35
N ALA A 106 -7.45 14.98 3.86
CA ALA A 106 -7.56 14.67 2.43
C ALA A 106 -8.15 15.83 1.59
N GLY A 107 -8.60 16.91 2.23
CA GLY A 107 -9.11 18.12 1.59
C GLY A 107 -10.63 18.18 1.47
N PHE A 108 -11.38 17.25 2.07
CA PHE A 108 -12.84 17.28 2.13
C PHE A 108 -13.31 18.22 3.25
N LYS A 109 -13.33 19.52 2.97
CA LYS A 109 -13.79 20.53 3.93
C LYS A 109 -15.31 20.69 3.87
N SER A 110 -15.96 20.67 5.03
CA SER A 110 -17.39 20.96 5.12
C SER A 110 -17.60 22.48 5.13
N SER A 111 -18.36 23.01 4.18
CA SER A 111 -18.64 24.44 4.03
C SER A 111 -19.60 25.03 5.10
N ASN A 112 -20.02 24.25 6.09
CA ASN A 112 -20.98 24.68 7.12
C ASN A 112 -20.34 25.23 8.42
N ILE A 113 -19.04 25.52 8.43
CA ILE A 113 -18.41 26.36 9.47
C ILE A 113 -18.17 27.75 8.90
N GLN A 114 -19.24 28.42 8.48
CA GLN A 114 -19.23 29.87 8.26
C GLN A 114 -20.42 30.49 8.99
N SER A 115 -20.29 30.57 10.32
CA SER A 115 -20.88 31.63 11.14
C SER A 115 -20.15 31.58 12.49
N THR A 116 -19.49 32.69 12.82
CA THR A 116 -18.63 32.94 13.98
C THR A 116 -17.36 32.10 14.03
N THR A 117 -16.26 32.60 13.45
CA THR A 117 -14.90 32.63 14.04
C THR A 117 -13.83 33.05 13.04
N ASN A 118 -13.77 34.34 12.68
CA ASN A 118 -12.61 34.90 11.96
C ASN A 118 -11.41 35.20 12.90
N ALA A 119 -11.26 34.44 13.99
CA ALA A 119 -10.14 34.55 14.92
C ALA A 119 -9.80 33.24 15.71
N ILE A 120 -10.50 32.12 15.46
CA ILE A 120 -10.31 30.84 16.20
C ILE A 120 -9.79 29.71 15.27
N THR A 121 -9.73 29.96 13.96
CA THR A 121 -9.45 28.95 12.92
C THR A 121 -8.07 28.29 13.03
N ASP A 122 -7.07 28.95 13.62
CA ASP A 122 -5.73 28.37 13.83
C ASP A 122 -5.63 27.51 15.08
N ILE A 123 -6.52 27.68 16.06
CA ILE A 123 -6.48 26.95 17.33
C ILE A 123 -7.33 25.67 17.24
N SER A 124 -8.50 25.73 16.60
CA SER A 124 -9.38 24.55 16.46
C SER A 124 -8.81 23.48 15.53
N THR A 125 -8.16 23.86 14.43
CA THR A 125 -7.50 22.92 13.51
C THR A 125 -6.31 22.22 14.16
N GLN A 126 -5.53 22.94 14.98
CA GLN A 126 -4.44 22.36 15.76
C GLN A 126 -4.95 21.42 16.85
N LEU A 127 -6.02 21.78 17.56
CA LEU A 127 -6.61 20.91 18.61
C LEU A 127 -7.23 19.62 18.05
N GLU A 128 -7.86 19.68 16.87
CA GLU A 128 -8.46 18.50 16.22
C GLU A 128 -7.41 17.58 15.59
N GLN A 129 -6.35 18.13 14.97
CA GLN A 129 -5.20 17.34 14.50
C GLN A 129 -4.40 16.74 15.66
N GLN A 130 -4.27 17.49 16.76
CA GLN A 130 -3.63 17.01 17.99
C GLN A 130 -4.41 15.82 18.58
N ALA A 131 -5.75 15.87 18.62
CA ALA A 131 -6.57 14.78 19.15
C ALA A 131 -6.42 13.46 18.36
N ASP A 132 -6.19 13.51 17.05
CA ASP A 132 -6.02 12.32 16.21
C ASP A 132 -4.59 11.76 16.26
N ILE A 133 -3.59 12.66 16.34
CA ILE A 133 -2.22 12.28 16.68
C ILE A 133 -2.19 11.67 18.08
N ASP A 134 -2.94 12.20 19.03
CA ASP A 134 -3.03 11.69 20.39
C ASP A 134 -3.76 10.34 20.45
N ASP A 135 -4.81 10.11 19.64
CA ASP A 135 -5.49 8.81 19.53
C ASP A 135 -4.58 7.75 18.89
N ILE A 136 -3.93 8.06 17.76
CA ILE A 136 -2.95 7.15 17.14
C ILE A 136 -1.75 6.91 18.08
N SER A 137 -1.22 7.96 18.70
CA SER A 137 -0.08 7.86 19.62
C SER A 137 -0.42 7.03 20.85
N SER A 138 -1.58 7.25 21.46
CA SER A 138 -2.03 6.47 22.63
C SER A 138 -2.34 5.01 22.28
N THR A 139 -2.87 4.73 21.09
CA THR A 139 -3.11 3.36 20.63
C THR A 139 -1.82 2.64 20.30
N LEU A 140 -0.84 3.31 19.69
CA LEU A 140 0.49 2.74 19.46
C LEU A 140 1.23 2.49 20.78
N GLN A 141 1.18 3.42 21.74
CA GLN A 141 1.74 3.21 23.09
C GLN A 141 1.11 1.99 23.78
N THR A 142 -0.21 1.82 23.67
CA THR A 142 -0.89 0.65 24.20
C THR A 142 -0.40 -0.64 23.55
N LEU A 143 -0.15 -0.60 22.23
CA LEU A 143 0.37 -1.73 21.49
C LEU A 143 1.83 -2.05 21.85
N ASP A 144 2.68 -1.03 22.05
CA ASP A 144 4.05 -1.18 22.56
C ASP A 144 4.05 -1.90 23.91
N MET A 145 3.21 -1.45 24.85
CA MET A 145 3.06 -2.10 26.16
C MET A 145 2.64 -3.57 26.06
N LEU A 146 1.83 -3.93 25.07
CA LEU A 146 1.41 -5.33 24.86
C LEU A 146 2.54 -6.15 24.24
N LEU A 147 3.29 -5.57 23.29
CA LEU A 147 4.42 -6.21 22.63
C LEU A 147 5.56 -6.50 23.62
N ASP A 148 5.75 -5.67 24.65
CA ASP A 148 6.70 -5.94 25.74
C ASP A 148 6.47 -7.30 26.45
N HIS A 149 5.22 -7.78 26.46
CA HIS A 149 4.85 -9.08 27.01
C HIS A 149 5.04 -10.25 26.04
N VAL A 150 5.26 -9.98 24.75
CA VAL A 150 5.45 -10.98 23.70
C VAL A 150 6.89 -10.92 23.19
N LYS A 151 7.80 -11.54 23.94
CA LYS A 151 9.20 -11.69 23.52
C LYS A 151 9.37 -12.98 22.73
N ILE A 152 9.46 -12.86 21.42
CA ILE A 152 9.95 -13.92 20.54
C ILE A 152 11.44 -13.62 20.33
N ASP A 153 12.30 -14.60 20.58
CA ASP A 153 13.77 -14.51 20.60
C ASP A 153 14.35 -13.41 19.66
N GLY A 154 14.92 -12.34 20.22
CA GLY A 154 15.42 -11.18 19.45
C GLY A 154 14.97 -9.79 19.96
N GLU A 155 15.22 -8.76 19.15
CA GLU A 155 14.73 -7.39 19.39
C GLU A 155 13.21 -7.31 19.17
N CYS A 156 12.51 -6.63 20.08
CA CYS A 156 11.05 -6.45 19.98
C CYS A 156 10.74 -5.38 18.93
N LEU A 157 9.83 -5.68 18.01
CA LEU A 157 9.33 -4.69 17.04
C LEU A 157 8.58 -3.58 17.78
N SER A 158 8.79 -2.33 17.39
CA SER A 158 7.95 -1.22 17.83
C SER A 158 6.52 -1.39 17.29
N ALA A 159 5.53 -0.78 17.96
CA ALA A 159 4.15 -0.77 17.51
C ALA A 159 4.00 -0.22 16.09
N SER A 160 4.80 0.78 15.69
CA SER A 160 4.76 1.32 14.33
C SER A 160 5.28 0.31 13.32
N GLU A 161 6.42 -0.33 13.57
CA GLU A 161 6.97 -1.38 12.69
C GLU A 161 6.02 -2.57 12.62
N PHE A 162 5.46 -2.98 13.76
CA PHE A 162 4.49 -4.05 13.81
C PHE A 162 3.25 -3.69 12.99
N VAL A 163 2.76 -2.44 13.07
CA VAL A 163 1.62 -1.92 12.29
C VAL A 163 1.90 -1.86 10.79
N ASP A 164 3.15 -1.63 10.41
CA ASP A 164 3.53 -1.43 9.01
C ASP A 164 4.22 -2.65 8.38
N MET A 165 4.41 -3.75 9.12
CA MET A 165 5.01 -5.01 8.65
C MET A 165 4.46 -5.56 7.32
N HIS A 166 3.19 -5.30 7.01
CA HIS A 166 2.55 -5.79 5.78
C HIS A 166 2.64 -4.81 4.61
N THR A 167 3.24 -3.63 4.79
CA THR A 167 3.37 -2.61 3.75
C THR A 167 4.28 -3.07 2.61
N GLU A 168 5.19 -4.00 2.89
CA GLU A 168 6.10 -4.60 1.90
C GLU A 168 5.52 -5.85 1.21
N ILE A 169 4.32 -6.31 1.59
CA ILE A 169 3.69 -7.46 0.93
C ILE A 169 2.99 -6.96 -0.34
N PRO A 170 3.36 -7.46 -1.54
CA PRO A 170 2.75 -7.03 -2.78
C PRO A 170 1.24 -7.29 -2.78
N VAL A 171 0.44 -6.23 -2.91
CA VAL A 171 -1.01 -6.34 -2.99
C VAL A 171 -1.41 -6.65 -4.43
N PHE A 172 -1.71 -7.92 -4.70
CA PHE A 172 -2.44 -8.49 -5.85
C PHE A 172 -1.99 -8.16 -7.30
N ASN A 173 -1.11 -7.18 -7.53
CA ASN A 173 -0.74 -6.72 -8.87
C ASN A 173 0.64 -7.20 -9.36
N GLU A 174 1.40 -7.90 -8.54
CA GLU A 174 2.75 -8.40 -8.90
C GLU A 174 2.81 -9.91 -9.16
N TRP A 175 1.70 -10.65 -8.99
CA TRP A 175 1.63 -12.08 -9.28
C TRP A 175 1.39 -12.44 -10.74
N ASN A 176 1.69 -11.51 -11.66
CA ASN A 176 1.65 -11.75 -13.10
C ASN A 176 3.05 -11.92 -13.70
N ASP A 177 4.05 -12.27 -12.89
CA ASP A 177 5.40 -12.52 -13.38
C ASP A 177 5.45 -13.84 -14.19
N PRO A 178 5.78 -13.80 -15.49
CA PRO A 178 5.96 -15.02 -16.29
C PRO A 178 7.06 -15.96 -15.75
N VAL A 179 7.92 -15.49 -14.84
CA VAL A 179 8.99 -16.29 -14.21
C VAL A 179 8.43 -17.41 -13.32
N ASP A 180 7.31 -17.20 -12.61
CA ASP A 180 6.74 -18.21 -11.71
C ASP A 180 6.08 -19.39 -12.45
N LYS A 181 5.57 -19.15 -13.67
CA LYS A 181 5.11 -20.24 -14.54
C LYS A 181 6.26 -21.14 -14.96
N GLN A 182 7.45 -20.58 -15.16
CA GLN A 182 8.64 -21.34 -15.54
C GLN A 182 9.16 -22.18 -14.35
N ILE A 183 9.13 -21.65 -13.12
CA ILE A 183 9.57 -22.37 -11.91
C ILE A 183 8.65 -23.57 -11.61
N ILE A 184 7.34 -23.43 -11.79
CA ILE A 184 6.38 -24.54 -11.61
C ILE A 184 6.58 -25.61 -12.68
N ILE A 185 6.83 -25.22 -13.94
CA ILE A 185 7.12 -26.15 -15.03
C ILE A 185 8.47 -26.86 -14.81
N ASP A 186 9.50 -26.15 -14.37
CA ASP A 186 10.83 -26.74 -14.10
C ASP A 186 10.86 -27.67 -12.89
N LYS A 187 10.00 -27.43 -11.88
CA LYS A 187 9.80 -28.37 -10.76
C LYS A 187 9.02 -29.61 -11.21
N ALA A 188 8.07 -29.45 -12.13
CA ALA A 188 7.33 -30.58 -12.70
C ALA A 188 8.21 -31.44 -13.63
N CYS A 189 9.13 -30.82 -14.40
CA CYS A 189 10.09 -31.52 -15.25
C CYS A 189 11.22 -32.18 -14.45
N ARG A 190 11.67 -31.59 -13.34
CA ARG A 190 12.71 -32.19 -12.47
C ARG A 190 12.23 -33.43 -11.70
N ASN A 191 10.94 -33.56 -11.42
CA ASN A 191 10.40 -34.75 -10.75
C ASN A 191 10.23 -35.97 -11.66
N GLN A 192 10.57 -35.88 -12.96
CA GLN A 192 10.54 -37.02 -13.89
C GLN A 192 11.93 -37.54 -14.27
N ILE A 193 13.02 -36.94 -13.77
CA ILE A 193 14.40 -37.40 -14.03
C ILE A 193 15.14 -37.49 -12.69
N SER A 194 14.78 -38.49 -11.89
CA SER A 194 15.64 -38.99 -10.81
C SER A 194 15.48 -40.49 -10.69
N ASN A 195 15.87 -41.19 -11.75
CA ASN A 195 16.38 -42.55 -11.60
C ASN A 195 17.80 -42.57 -12.16
N GLU A 196 18.69 -43.10 -11.33
CA GLU A 196 20.05 -43.59 -11.62
C GLU A 196 21.22 -42.59 -11.47
N ASN A 197 21.94 -42.84 -10.38
CA ASN A 197 23.41 -42.92 -10.27
C ASN A 197 24.21 -41.63 -10.00
N ASN A 198 24.62 -41.53 -8.72
CA ASN A 198 26.01 -41.59 -8.23
C ASN A 198 27.08 -40.57 -8.66
N ASP A 199 27.76 -40.13 -7.60
CA ASP A 199 29.19 -39.84 -7.45
C ASP A 199 29.75 -38.45 -7.79
N ASP A 200 30.12 -37.77 -6.69
CA ASP A 200 31.43 -37.17 -6.42
C ASP A 200 31.83 -35.77 -6.95
N ILE A 201 32.17 -34.95 -5.94
CA ILE A 201 33.34 -34.05 -5.80
C ILE A 201 33.23 -32.57 -6.25
N SER A 202 33.26 -31.74 -5.20
CA SER A 202 33.92 -30.43 -4.99
C SER A 202 34.28 -29.54 -6.18
N SER A 203 33.94 -28.25 -6.07
CA SER A 203 34.86 -27.22 -5.55
C SER A 203 34.16 -25.86 -5.50
N MET A 204 34.28 -25.20 -4.35
CA MET A 204 33.90 -23.81 -4.14
C MET A 204 34.77 -22.89 -5.01
N GLU A 205 34.14 -22.03 -5.79
CA GLU A 205 34.73 -20.77 -6.23
C GLU A 205 33.79 -19.66 -5.77
N GLU A 206 34.33 -18.77 -4.93
CA GLU A 206 33.67 -17.57 -4.45
C GLU A 206 33.53 -16.59 -5.62
N GLU A 207 32.30 -16.32 -6.06
CA GLU A 207 32.03 -15.20 -6.98
C GLU A 207 32.11 -13.90 -6.17
N ASP A 208 33.11 -13.07 -6.50
CA ASP A 208 33.28 -11.71 -6.01
C ASP A 208 31.99 -10.89 -6.19
N ASP A 209 31.50 -10.35 -5.08
CA ASP A 209 30.34 -9.48 -4.97
C ASP A 209 30.65 -8.12 -5.64
N VAL A 210 30.43 -8.04 -6.97
CA VAL A 210 30.50 -6.77 -7.71
C VAL A 210 29.33 -5.90 -7.23
N PRO A 211 29.57 -4.70 -6.68
CA PRO A 211 28.48 -3.84 -6.22
C PRO A 211 27.52 -3.56 -7.37
N ALA A 212 26.26 -3.97 -7.23
CA ALA A 212 25.24 -3.67 -8.21
C ALA A 212 25.15 -2.15 -8.42
N GLU A 213 25.54 -1.67 -9.60
CA GLU A 213 25.42 -0.25 -9.95
C GLU A 213 23.95 0.18 -9.82
N LEU A 214 23.71 1.29 -9.12
CA LEU A 214 22.37 1.84 -8.99
C LEU A 214 21.77 2.07 -10.40
N PRO A 215 20.50 1.69 -10.62
CA PRO A 215 19.88 1.88 -11.91
C PRO A 215 19.88 3.37 -12.33
N PRO A 216 20.10 3.67 -13.62
CA PRO A 216 20.24 5.02 -14.12
C PRO A 216 18.96 5.83 -13.89
N LYS A 217 19.10 7.15 -13.68
CA LYS A 217 17.93 8.03 -13.55
C LYS A 217 17.16 8.06 -14.87
N LEU A 218 15.84 8.26 -14.81
CA LEU A 218 14.94 8.25 -15.99
C LEU A 218 15.43 9.18 -17.11
N VAL A 219 15.99 10.34 -16.76
CA VAL A 219 16.53 11.31 -17.74
C VAL A 219 17.76 10.75 -18.46
N ASP A 220 18.64 10.06 -17.73
CA ASP A 220 19.84 9.44 -18.29
C ASP A 220 19.46 8.24 -19.18
N ALA A 221 18.46 7.46 -18.76
CA ALA A 221 17.89 6.38 -19.56
C ALA A 221 17.28 6.87 -20.88
N MET A 222 16.52 7.97 -20.86
CA MET A 222 15.96 8.59 -22.08
C MET A 222 17.06 9.09 -23.03
N GLU A 223 18.14 9.67 -22.50
CA GLU A 223 19.27 10.13 -23.32
C GLU A 223 20.03 8.94 -23.95
N MET A 224 20.20 7.85 -23.20
CA MET A 224 20.80 6.61 -23.74
C MET A 224 19.94 6.00 -24.85
N VAL A 225 18.62 5.93 -24.66
CA VAL A 225 17.68 5.42 -25.68
C VAL A 225 17.68 6.30 -26.92
N ARG A 226 17.74 7.63 -26.79
CA ARG A 226 17.89 8.54 -27.94
C ARG A 226 19.17 8.31 -28.72
N ARG A 227 20.30 8.11 -28.04
CA ARG A 227 21.59 7.80 -28.69
C ARG A 227 21.55 6.46 -29.41
N LEU A 228 20.96 5.44 -28.79
CA LEU A 228 20.74 4.14 -29.40
C LEU A 228 19.80 4.22 -30.61
N HIS A 229 18.76 5.05 -30.52
CA HIS A 229 17.83 5.27 -31.62
C HIS A 229 18.55 5.85 -32.84
N LEU A 230 19.42 6.84 -32.63
CA LEU A 230 20.23 7.43 -33.69
C LEU A 230 21.14 6.40 -34.39
N LEU A 231 21.73 5.48 -33.63
CA LEU A 231 22.60 4.40 -34.14
C LEU A 231 21.80 3.30 -34.86
N ALA A 232 20.62 2.96 -34.36
CA ALA A 232 19.79 1.89 -34.91
C ALA A 232 19.15 2.31 -36.25
N THR A 233 18.82 3.58 -36.43
CA THR A 233 18.31 4.13 -37.70
C THR A 233 19.33 4.02 -38.83
N THR A 234 20.64 4.01 -38.53
CA THR A 234 21.69 3.92 -39.53
C THR A 234 22.12 2.50 -39.88
N GLU A 235 22.02 1.53 -38.96
CA GLU A 235 22.69 0.22 -39.14
C GLU A 235 21.80 -1.02 -38.91
N GLN A 236 20.70 -0.95 -38.13
CA GLN A 236 19.88 -2.14 -37.81
C GLN A 236 18.38 -1.86 -37.69
N PRO A 237 17.57 -2.16 -38.73
CA PRO A 237 16.14 -1.84 -38.76
C PRO A 237 15.29 -2.67 -37.77
N GLN A 238 15.74 -3.87 -37.37
CA GLN A 238 15.06 -4.67 -36.34
C GLN A 238 15.21 -4.06 -34.95
N LEU A 239 16.39 -3.49 -34.66
CA LEU A 239 16.69 -2.84 -33.39
C LEU A 239 15.93 -1.50 -33.25
N HIS A 240 15.72 -0.80 -34.36
CA HIS A 240 14.94 0.44 -34.40
C HIS A 240 13.52 0.27 -33.84
N CYS A 241 12.83 -0.83 -34.16
CA CYS A 241 11.47 -1.06 -33.66
C CYS A 241 11.42 -1.21 -32.13
N ILE A 242 12.36 -1.97 -31.56
CA ILE A 242 12.47 -2.17 -30.10
C ILE A 242 12.83 -0.85 -29.41
N ILE A 243 13.76 -0.08 -29.98
CA ILE A 243 14.16 1.21 -29.40
C ILE A 243 13.02 2.23 -29.49
N SER A 244 12.24 2.25 -30.57
CA SER A 244 11.05 3.11 -30.66
C SER A 244 9.99 2.76 -29.61
N GLN A 245 9.79 1.47 -29.32
CA GLN A 245 8.88 1.04 -28.26
C GLN A 245 9.37 1.47 -26.89
N LEU A 246 10.67 1.30 -26.62
CA LEU A 246 11.30 1.75 -25.38
C LEU A 246 11.22 3.28 -25.20
N ASP A 247 11.48 4.05 -26.27
CA ASP A 247 11.37 5.51 -26.24
C ASP A 247 9.92 5.96 -25.97
N SER A 248 8.93 5.28 -26.56
CA SER A 248 7.52 5.54 -26.29
C SER A 248 7.15 5.26 -24.83
N GLN A 249 7.62 4.14 -24.26
CA GLN A 249 7.33 3.78 -22.87
C GLN A 249 8.01 4.73 -21.88
N LEU A 250 9.28 5.06 -22.11
CA LEU A 250 10.01 6.02 -21.27
C LEU A 250 9.44 7.43 -21.38
N THR A 251 9.00 7.85 -22.56
CA THR A 251 8.34 9.14 -22.77
C THR A 251 7.00 9.18 -22.03
N GLN A 252 6.22 8.10 -22.06
CA GLN A 252 4.98 8.00 -21.28
C GLN A 252 5.27 8.12 -19.78
N LEU A 253 6.24 7.36 -19.27
CA LEU A 253 6.69 7.45 -17.87
C LEU A 253 7.18 8.86 -17.50
N PHE A 254 7.88 9.53 -18.40
CA PHE A 254 8.34 10.91 -18.19
C PHE A 254 7.16 11.89 -18.15
N ILE A 255 6.22 11.78 -19.08
CA ILE A 255 4.99 12.59 -19.08
C ILE A 255 4.23 12.37 -17.77
N ASP A 256 4.04 11.13 -17.34
CA ASP A 256 3.36 10.79 -16.09
C ASP A 256 4.11 11.32 -14.86
N SER A 257 5.46 11.33 -14.88
CA SER A 257 6.29 11.95 -13.84
C SER A 257 6.16 13.49 -13.79
N LYS A 258 5.78 14.10 -14.92
CA LYS A 258 5.62 15.56 -15.09
C LYS A 258 4.17 16.02 -14.92
N GLN A 259 3.19 15.11 -14.94
CA GLN A 259 1.83 15.43 -14.55
C GLN A 259 1.86 15.98 -13.11
N LEU A 260 1.30 17.17 -12.94
CA LEU A 260 1.23 17.83 -11.65
C LEU A 260 0.51 16.89 -10.66
N LYS A 261 1.26 16.33 -9.70
CA LYS A 261 0.66 15.67 -8.53
C LYS A 261 -0.32 16.66 -7.92
N HIS A 262 -1.62 16.34 -7.98
CA HIS A 262 -2.64 17.24 -7.46
C HIS A 262 -2.39 17.41 -5.95
N LYS A 263 -2.22 18.67 -5.52
CA LYS A 263 -1.92 19.00 -4.12
C LYS A 263 -3.17 18.94 -3.24
N THR A 264 -4.36 19.13 -3.82
CA THR A 264 -5.62 19.12 -3.10
C THR A 264 -6.74 18.49 -3.94
N ILE A 265 -7.73 17.91 -3.28
CA ILE A 265 -8.93 17.35 -3.95
C ILE A 265 -9.84 18.44 -4.54
N GLU A 266 -9.78 19.66 -3.99
CA GLU A 266 -10.55 20.81 -4.50
C GLU A 266 -10.11 21.23 -5.91
N ASP A 267 -8.83 21.08 -6.25
CA ASP A 267 -8.32 21.34 -7.60
C ASP A 267 -8.87 20.34 -8.63
N PHE A 268 -9.14 19.12 -8.20
CA PHE A 268 -9.72 18.07 -9.05
C PHE A 268 -11.21 18.31 -9.32
N LEU A 269 -11.98 18.74 -8.32
CA LEU A 269 -13.45 18.90 -8.44
C LEU A 269 -13.90 20.15 -9.22
N LYS A 270 -12.99 21.06 -9.59
CA LYS A 270 -13.29 22.29 -10.34
C LYS A 270 -13.22 22.13 -11.87
N ARG A 271 -12.80 20.98 -12.38
CA ARG A 271 -12.74 20.65 -13.82
C ARG A 271 -13.95 19.82 -14.22
#